data_AF-A0A845V4I1-F1
#
_entry.id   AF-A0A845V4I1-F1
#
_cell.length_a   1.000
_cell.length_b   1.000
_cell.length_c   1.000
_cell.angle_alpha   90.00
_cell.angle_beta   90.00
_cell.angle_gamma   90.00
#
_symmetry.space_group_name_H-M   'P 1'
#
loop_
_entity.id
_entity.type
_entity.pdbx_description
1 polymer ?
#
loop_
_entity_poly.entity_id
_entity_poly.type
_entity_poly.pdbx_seq_one_letter_code
_entity_poly.pdbx_strand_id
1 'polypeptide(L)'
;MSQSVIEKFRKFLSREERERILKREKLHKILKKMRKKQKELEEELAECHDVETASKLRKKIRILQEQRRKGTEMLAELRRLARQAEGGSHQSR
;
A
#
# COMPACT_ATOMS: atom_id res chain seq x y z
N MET A 1 -0.56 41.55 4.02
CA MET A 1 -1.02 40.84 2.80
C MET A 1 -1.68 39.53 3.20
N SER A 2 -3.01 39.51 3.35
CA SER A 2 -3.76 38.28 3.64
C SER A 2 -3.77 37.41 2.38
N GLN A 3 -3.27 36.17 2.47
CA GLN A 3 -3.44 35.20 1.40
C GLN A 3 -4.93 35.05 1.10
N SER A 4 -5.30 35.16 -0.17
CA SER A 4 -6.69 34.99 -0.59
C SER A 4 -7.17 33.58 -0.22
N VAL A 5 -8.45 33.44 0.10
CA VAL A 5 -9.05 32.14 0.45
C VAL A 5 -8.76 31.08 -0.63
N ILE A 6 -8.69 31.51 -1.90
CA ILE A 6 -8.38 30.67 -3.06
C ILE A 6 -6.95 30.10 -2.98
N GLU A 7 -5.96 30.89 -2.58
CA GLU A 7 -4.58 30.40 -2.42
C GLU A 7 -4.46 29.39 -1.27
N LYS A 8 -5.17 29.62 -0.17
CA LYS A 8 -5.23 28.67 0.95
C LYS A 8 -5.86 27.35 0.52
N PHE A 9 -6.93 27.41 -0.27
CA PHE A 9 -7.61 26.24 -0.80
C PHE A 9 -6.74 25.43 -1.77
N ARG A 10 -6.04 26.11 -2.69
CA ARG A 10 -5.06 25.47 -3.60
C ARG A 10 -3.93 24.78 -2.84
N LYS A 11 -3.37 25.45 -1.83
CA LYS A 11 -2.33 24.86 -0.97
C LYS A 11 -2.85 23.65 -0.20
N PHE A 12 -4.06 23.72 0.33
CA PHE A 12 -4.70 22.60 1.03
C PHE A 12 -4.84 21.38 0.12
N LEU A 13 -5.44 21.54 -1.07
CA LEU A 13 -5.58 20.46 -2.05
C LEU A 13 -4.22 19.86 -2.45
N SER A 14 -3.19 20.70 -2.64
CA SER A 14 -1.84 20.24 -2.97
C SER A 14 -1.20 19.42 -1.86
N ARG A 15 -1.50 19.75 -0.59
CA ARG A 15 -1.01 19.01 0.57
C ARG A 15 -1.71 17.66 0.66
N GLU A 16 -3.02 17.62 0.48
CA GLU A 16 -3.78 16.37 0.48
C GLU A 16 -3.29 15.42 -0.61
N GLU A 17 -3.06 15.93 -1.82
CA GLU A 17 -2.51 15.13 -2.93
C GLU A 17 -1.14 14.56 -2.60
N ARG A 18 -0.26 15.38 -2.03
CA ARG A 18 1.06 14.93 -1.58
C ARG A 18 0.95 13.84 -0.51
N GLU A 19 0.05 14.00 0.46
CA GLU A 19 -0.18 13.00 1.49
C GLU A 19 -0.73 11.68 0.92
N ARG A 20 -1.62 11.74 -0.08
CA ARG A 20 -2.11 10.57 -0.81
C ARG A 20 -0.98 9.81 -1.52
N ILE A 21 -0.12 10.52 -2.24
CA ILE A 21 1.05 9.93 -2.93
C ILE A 21 1.98 9.26 -1.92
N LEU A 22 2.30 9.95 -0.82
CA LEU A 22 3.18 9.42 0.22
C LEU A 22 2.60 8.16 0.88
N LYS A 23 1.29 8.13 1.17
CA LYS A 23 0.62 6.93 1.70
C LYS A 23 0.72 5.76 0.73
N ARG A 24 0.49 5.99 -0.56
CA ARG A 24 0.60 4.98 -1.62
C ARG A 24 2.01 4.41 -1.71
N GLU A 25 3.03 5.26 -1.71
CA GLU A 25 4.43 4.84 -1.76
C GLU A 25 4.85 4.04 -0.53
N LYS A 26 4.43 4.50 0.67
CA LYS A 26 4.69 3.78 1.93
C LYS A 26 4.07 2.39 1.91
N LEU A 27 2.80 2.29 1.49
CA LEU A 27 2.11 1.00 1.37
C LEU A 27 2.83 0.07 0.38
N HIS A 28 3.23 0.59 -0.78
CA HIS A 28 3.97 -0.19 -1.77
C HIS A 28 5.32 -0.71 -1.22
N LYS A 29 6.07 0.14 -0.50
CA LYS A 29 7.32 -0.26 0.16
C LYS A 29 7.11 -1.34 1.21
N ILE A 30 6.06 -1.24 2.02
CA ILE A 30 5.70 -2.25 3.03
C ILE A 30 5.36 -3.58 2.36
N LEU A 31 4.53 -3.58 1.32
CA LEU A 31 4.18 -4.81 0.57
C LEU A 31 5.41 -5.50 -0.03
N LYS A 32 6.37 -4.72 -0.55
CA LYS A 32 7.64 -5.27 -1.06
C LYS A 32 8.46 -5.95 0.05
N LYS A 33 8.54 -5.33 1.23
CA LYS A 33 9.21 -5.93 2.41
C LYS A 33 8.52 -7.20 2.86
N MET A 34 7.18 -7.21 2.92
CA MET A 34 6.40 -8.39 3.27
C MET A 34 6.60 -9.53 2.28
N ARG A 35 6.67 -9.24 0.97
CA ARG A 35 6.98 -10.25 -0.06
C ARG A 35 8.37 -10.85 0.17
N LYS A 36 9.37 -10.02 0.46
CA LYS A 36 10.72 -10.51 0.77
C LYS A 36 10.70 -11.42 1.99
N LYS A 37 10.07 -10.98 3.09
CA LYS A 37 10.01 -11.78 4.32
C LYS A 37 9.23 -13.07 4.16
N GLN A 38 8.17 -13.06 3.35
CA GLN A 38 7.46 -14.30 3.01
C GLN A 38 8.40 -15.30 2.32
N LYS A 39 9.18 -14.86 1.33
CA LYS A 39 10.13 -15.73 0.62
C LYS A 39 11.19 -16.31 1.57
N GLU A 40 11.74 -15.47 2.43
CA GLU A 40 12.69 -15.91 3.48
C GLU A 40 12.06 -16.98 4.39
N LEU A 41 10.80 -16.79 4.82
CA LEU A 41 10.11 -17.79 5.66
C LEU A 41 9.77 -19.08 4.90
N GLU A 42 9.49 -18.99 3.60
CA GLU A 42 9.26 -20.16 2.73
C GLU A 42 10.56 -20.96 2.54
N GLU A 43 11.70 -20.28 2.41
CA GLU A 43 13.04 -20.88 2.38
C GLU A 43 13.37 -21.53 3.74
N GLU A 44 13.19 -20.80 4.85
CA GLU A 44 13.36 -21.32 6.22
C GLU A 44 12.49 -22.57 6.46
N LEU A 45 11.26 -22.59 5.94
CA LEU A 45 10.36 -23.74 6.07
C LEU A 45 10.82 -24.94 5.25
N ALA A 46 11.40 -24.72 4.07
CA ALA A 46 11.91 -25.80 3.22
C ALA A 46 13.08 -26.55 3.86
N GLU A 47 13.89 -25.85 4.65
CA GLU A 47 15.03 -26.39 5.40
C GLU A 47 14.64 -26.88 6.82
N CYS A 48 13.37 -26.71 7.23
CA CYS A 48 12.93 -27.03 8.58
C CYS A 48 12.53 -28.50 8.70
N HIS A 49 13.26 -29.25 9.52
CA HIS A 49 12.96 -30.65 9.85
C HIS A 49 12.16 -30.84 11.14
N ASP A 50 12.00 -29.77 11.94
CA ASP A 50 11.21 -29.80 13.17
C ASP A 50 9.73 -29.48 12.90
N VAL A 51 8.83 -30.37 13.32
CA VAL A 51 7.39 -30.28 13.06
C VAL A 51 6.77 -29.06 13.73
N GLU A 52 7.18 -28.73 14.95
CA GLU A 52 6.62 -27.61 15.70
C GLU A 52 7.02 -26.28 15.07
N THR A 53 8.30 -26.14 14.73
CA THR A 53 8.85 -24.97 14.04
C THR A 53 8.24 -24.81 12.65
N ALA A 54 8.11 -25.89 11.88
CA ALA A 54 7.47 -25.87 10.58
C ALA A 54 6.01 -25.38 10.68
N SER A 55 5.26 -25.82 11.71
CA SER A 55 3.90 -25.35 11.96
C SER A 55 3.86 -23.84 12.26
N LYS A 56 4.77 -23.34 13.10
CA LYS A 56 4.89 -21.90 13.40
C LYS A 56 5.23 -21.08 12.15
N LEU A 57 6.15 -21.56 11.31
CA LEU A 57 6.54 -20.92 10.05
C LEU A 57 5.35 -20.85 9.08
N ARG A 58 4.63 -21.96 8.88
CA ARG A 58 3.41 -22.00 8.04
C ARG A 58 2.36 -20.98 8.52
N LYS A 59 2.15 -20.87 9.82
CA LYS A 59 1.22 -19.87 10.40
C LYS A 59 1.66 -18.44 10.08
N LYS A 60 2.96 -18.13 10.25
CA LYS A 60 3.51 -16.80 9.91
C LYS A 60 3.38 -16.49 8.42
N ILE A 61 3.70 -17.45 7.55
CA ILE A 61 3.55 -17.32 6.09
C ILE A 61 2.10 -17.01 5.74
N ARG A 62 1.13 -17.76 6.29
CA ARG A 62 -0.30 -17.54 6.04
C ARG A 62 -0.77 -16.15 6.46
N ILE A 63 -0.34 -15.67 7.63
CA ILE A 63 -0.67 -14.32 8.11
C ILE A 63 -0.11 -13.27 7.14
N LEU A 64 1.16 -13.40 6.73
CA LEU A 64 1.79 -12.47 5.79
C LEU A 64 1.12 -12.47 4.42
N GLN A 65 0.75 -13.64 3.90
CA GLN A 65 0.01 -13.78 2.64
C GLN A 65 -1.31 -13.01 2.69
N GLU A 66 -2.06 -13.17 3.78
CA GLU A 66 -3.37 -12.55 3.92
C GLU A 66 -3.28 -11.03 4.11
N GLN A 67 -2.33 -10.58 4.93
CA GLN A 67 -2.05 -9.15 5.08
C GLN A 67 -1.61 -8.52 3.74
N ARG A 68 -0.77 -9.23 2.97
CA ARG A 68 -0.32 -8.76 1.66
C ARG A 68 -1.45 -8.72 0.64
N ARG A 69 -2.36 -9.69 0.65
CA ARG A 69 -3.56 -9.69 -0.20
C ARG A 69 -4.38 -8.43 0.05
N LYS A 70 -4.77 -8.19 1.30
CA LYS A 70 -5.52 -7.00 1.73
C LYS A 70 -4.80 -5.69 1.35
N GLY A 71 -3.50 -5.61 1.59
CA GLY A 71 -2.75 -4.39 1.24
C GLY A 71 -2.61 -4.19 -0.27
N THR A 72 -2.59 -5.26 -1.08
CA THR A 72 -2.57 -5.18 -2.54
C THR A 72 -3.92 -4.70 -3.08
N GLU A 73 -5.03 -5.22 -2.54
CA GLU A 73 -6.39 -4.76 -2.84
C GLU A 73 -6.54 -3.25 -2.53
N MET A 74 -6.11 -2.83 -1.33
CA MET A 74 -6.09 -1.42 -0.94
C MET A 74 -5.24 -0.55 -1.89
N LEU A 75 -4.06 -1.04 -2.30
CA LEU A 75 -3.21 -0.32 -3.25
C LEU A 75 -3.89 -0.19 -4.63
N ALA A 76 -4.59 -1.23 -5.09
CA ALA A 76 -5.34 -1.20 -6.33
C ALA A 76 -6.49 -0.19 -6.27
N GLU A 77 -7.22 -0.15 -5.15
CA GLU A 77 -8.28 0.83 -4.91
C GLU A 77 -7.75 2.27 -4.92
N LEU A 78 -6.66 2.55 -4.20
CA LEU A 78 -6.02 3.87 -4.19
C LEU A 78 -5.59 4.32 -5.59
N ARG A 79 -5.09 3.40 -6.41
CA ARG A 79 -4.75 3.67 -7.83
C ARG A 79 -5.99 3.94 -8.68
N ARG A 80 -7.09 3.22 -8.44
CA ARG A 80 -8.36 3.43 -9.14
C ARG A 80 -8.93 4.81 -8.83
N LEU A 81 -8.96 5.18 -7.55
CA LEU A 81 -9.45 6.49 -7.10
C LEU A 81 -8.63 7.65 -7.68
N ALA A 82 -7.29 7.49 -7.73
CA ALA A 82 -6.42 8.49 -8.36
C ALA A 82 -6.76 8.70 -9.85
N ARG A 83 -6.94 7.61 -10.61
CA ARG A 83 -7.34 7.71 -12.03
C ARG A 83 -8.71 8.36 -12.23
N GLN A 84 -9.66 8.10 -11.34
CA GLN A 84 -11.00 8.71 -11.41
C GLN A 84 -10.93 10.22 -11.13
N ALA A 85 -10.09 10.65 -10.19
CA ALA A 85 -9.85 12.06 -9.90
C ALA A 85 -9.18 12.80 -11.08
N GLU A 86 -8.29 12.13 -11.82
CA GLU A 86 -7.63 12.70 -13.01
C GLU A 86 -8.56 12.73 -14.24
N GLY A 87 -9.38 11.69 -14.44
CA GLY A 87 -10.29 11.54 -15.60
C GLY A 87 -11.61 12.31 -15.51
N GLY A 88 -12.03 12.78 -14.33
CA GLY A 88 -13.24 13.60 -14.16
C GLY A 88 -13.10 15.05 -14.65
N SER A 89 -11.92 15.44 -15.16
CA SER A 89 -11.61 16.81 -15.57
C SER A 89 -11.89 17.12 -17.06
N HIS A 90 -12.48 16.19 -17.82
CA HIS A 90 -12.66 16.31 -19.28
C HIS A 90 -14.10 16.16 -19.80
N GLN A 91 -15.13 16.24 -18.95
CA GLN A 91 -16.52 16.38 -19.40
C GLN A 91 -17.09 17.75 -19.01
N SER A 92 -16.59 18.78 -19.69
CA SER A 92 -17.28 20.07 -19.86
C SER A 92 -16.90 20.61 -21.23
N ARG A 93 -17.60 20.17 -22.27
CA ARG A 93 -17.75 20.88 -23.54
C ARG A 93 -18.93 20.30 -24.31
#